data_AF-D2W431-F1
#
_entry.id   AF-D2W431-F1
#
_cell.length_a   1.000
_cell.length_b   1.000
_cell.length_c   1.000
_cell.angle_alpha   90.00
_cell.angle_beta   90.00
_cell.angle_gamma   90.00
#
_symmetry.space_group_name_H-M   'P 1'
#
loop_
_entity.id
_entity.type
_entity.pdbx_description
1 polymer ?
#
loop_
_entity_poly.entity_id
_entity_poly.type
_entity_poly.pdbx_seq_one_letter_code
_entity_poly.pdbx_strand_id
1 'polypeptide(L)'
;MKQLEISLFIITITIIIFLVRVMDSLTISKNLVDVIDAASSRYIASKEWRQTLDSFGIYLQTPGCTSLPQYPSKFELSRNYLTLCYDNEAFDIWPAIYRKSGELLVNEIKQQYKLDNLTAVFKTLDTTAGYFSVMKNAVDTGICDVSLSATAISGDRPSQVHFQFVVSDGSVFQSYAQQQLPKATIKSIPGYDDAWNMILNKTAHAFVADALDLYVWVRYHKSSCATCKVILFGDELRFGTFITNQFQSSSVSTWRVENVFWSLLLIVFMMFIN
;
A
#
# COMPACT_ATOMS: atom_id res chain seq x y z
N MET A 1 2.94 52.92 2.24
CA MET A 1 2.09 52.35 3.31
C MET A 1 1.17 51.25 2.80
N LYS A 2 0.12 51.54 2.00
CA LYS A 2 -0.85 50.52 1.54
C LYS A 2 -0.26 49.25 0.91
N GLN A 3 0.80 49.38 0.10
CA GLN A 3 1.43 48.23 -0.56
C GLN A 3 2.21 47.33 0.41
N LEU A 4 2.72 47.87 1.52
CA LEU A 4 3.40 47.10 2.56
C LEU A 4 2.39 46.30 3.40
N GLU A 5 1.24 46.89 3.73
CA GLU A 5 0.14 46.24 4.45
C GLU A 5 -0.42 45.04 3.68
N ILE A 6 -0.61 45.19 2.36
CA ILE A 6 -1.09 44.11 1.50
C ILE A 6 -0.08 42.96 1.43
N SER A 7 1.21 43.26 1.27
CA SER A 7 2.25 42.23 1.25
C SER A 7 2.33 41.47 2.57
N LEU A 8 2.20 42.16 3.71
CA LEU A 8 2.21 41.55 5.03
C LEU A 8 1.04 40.59 5.21
N PHE A 9 -0.16 41.02 4.83
CA PHE A 9 -1.38 40.23 4.92
C PHE A 9 -1.29 38.94 4.09
N ILE A 10 -0.75 39.02 2.86
CA ILE A 10 -0.55 37.86 1.99
C ILE A 10 0.46 36.88 2.60
N ILE A 11 1.56 37.38 3.19
CA ILE A 11 2.56 36.54 3.86
C ILE A 11 1.94 35.81 5.06
N THR A 12 1.19 36.52 5.91
CA THR A 12 0.53 35.92 7.08
C THR A 12 -0.47 34.84 6.66
N ILE A 13 -1.30 35.08 5.65
CA ILE A 13 -2.24 34.08 5.14
C ILE A 13 -1.49 32.86 4.60
N THR A 14 -0.42 33.06 3.85
CA THR A 14 0.35 31.96 3.27
C THR A 14 1.01 31.11 4.35
N ILE A 15 1.54 31.73 5.41
CA ILE A 15 2.09 31.03 6.58
C ILE A 15 0.99 30.24 7.31
N ILE A 16 -0.19 30.84 7.53
CA ILE A 16 -1.30 30.15 8.19
C ILE A 16 -1.75 28.94 7.35
N ILE A 17 -1.93 29.10 6.04
CA ILE A 17 -2.31 28.00 5.14
C ILE A 17 -1.24 26.90 5.16
N PHE A 18 0.04 27.26 5.15
CA PHE A 18 1.13 26.30 5.24
C PHE A 18 1.11 25.54 6.57
N LEU A 19 0.96 26.22 7.71
CA LEU A 19 0.90 25.61 9.03
C LEU A 19 -0.32 24.68 9.19
N VAL A 20 -1.50 25.08 8.70
CA VAL A 20 -2.70 24.23 8.72
C VAL A 20 -2.47 22.94 7.93
N ARG A 21 -1.76 23.00 6.79
CA ARG A 21 -1.42 21.80 6.00
C ARG A 21 -0.42 20.87 6.70
N VAL A 22 0.52 21.42 7.48
CA VAL A 22 1.51 20.62 8.21
C VAL A 22 0.88 19.88 9.40
N MET A 23 -0.20 20.41 9.98
CA MET A 23 -0.83 19.79 11.16
C MET A 23 -1.70 18.56 10.86
N ASP A 24 -2.06 18.31 9.59
CA ASP A 24 -2.92 17.18 9.20
C ASP A 24 -2.15 15.93 8.75
N SER A 25 -0.81 15.98 8.70
CA SER A 25 -0.02 14.79 8.39
C SER A 25 -0.01 13.84 9.59
N LEU A 26 -0.63 12.67 9.43
CA LEU A 26 -0.55 11.61 10.42
C LEU A 26 0.91 11.15 10.54
N THR A 27 1.51 11.30 11.71
CA THR A 27 2.80 10.69 11.98
C THR A 27 2.62 9.17 12.00
N ILE A 28 3.30 8.47 11.09
CA ILE A 28 3.28 7.01 11.07
C ILE A 28 4.06 6.50 12.30
N SER A 29 3.29 6.09 13.30
CA SER A 29 3.81 5.53 14.55
C SER A 29 3.93 4.02 14.46
N LYS A 30 4.80 3.43 15.27
CA LYS A 30 4.85 1.97 15.45
C LYS A 30 3.47 1.40 15.84
N ASN A 31 2.70 2.14 16.64
CA ASN A 31 1.35 1.73 17.03
C ASN A 31 0.41 1.60 15.82
N LEU A 32 0.44 2.56 14.89
CA LEU A 32 -0.33 2.47 13.64
C LEU A 32 0.09 1.24 12.84
N VAL A 33 1.39 1.01 12.67
CA VAL A 33 1.91 -0.17 11.95
C VAL A 33 1.43 -1.47 12.57
N ASP A 34 1.58 -1.63 13.90
CA ASP A 34 1.13 -2.84 14.61
C ASP A 34 -0.40 -3.07 14.46
N VAL A 35 -1.18 -1.99 14.40
CA VAL A 35 -2.63 -2.06 14.15
C VAL A 35 -2.94 -2.52 12.72
N ILE A 36 -2.30 -1.93 11.70
CA ILE A 36 -2.50 -2.35 10.30
C ILE A 36 -2.05 -3.81 10.14
N ASP A 37 -0.94 -4.22 10.76
CA ASP A 37 -0.42 -5.59 10.70
C ASP A 37 -1.44 -6.61 11.23
N ALA A 38 -1.97 -6.35 12.43
CA ALA A 38 -2.95 -7.22 13.06
C ALA A 38 -4.27 -7.26 12.29
N ALA A 39 -4.75 -6.11 11.81
CA ALA A 39 -5.99 -6.02 11.03
C ALA A 39 -5.88 -6.72 9.68
N SER A 40 -4.79 -6.49 8.94
CA SER A 40 -4.54 -7.15 7.67
C SER A 40 -4.47 -8.66 7.79
N SER A 41 -3.72 -9.15 8.79
CA SER A 41 -3.61 -10.58 9.03
C SER A 41 -4.96 -11.24 9.32
N ARG A 42 -5.86 -10.53 10.02
CA ARG A 42 -7.20 -11.03 10.34
C ARG A 42 -8.13 -11.02 9.13
N TYR A 43 -8.22 -9.91 8.39
CA TYR A 43 -9.14 -9.90 7.25
C TYR A 43 -8.67 -10.83 6.13
N ILE A 44 -7.36 -10.98 5.90
CA ILE A 44 -6.85 -11.91 4.89
C ILE A 44 -7.23 -13.35 5.24
N ALA A 45 -7.25 -13.71 6.53
CA ALA A 45 -7.71 -15.02 7.01
C ALA A 45 -9.25 -15.19 6.98
N SER A 46 -10.01 -14.11 6.78
CA SER A 46 -11.46 -14.14 6.84
C SER A 46 -12.10 -14.94 5.71
N LYS A 47 -13.33 -15.41 5.96
CA LYS A 47 -14.15 -16.03 4.90
C LYS A 47 -14.58 -15.00 3.85
N GLU A 48 -14.87 -13.77 4.28
CA GLU A 48 -15.33 -12.69 3.41
C GLU A 48 -14.28 -12.30 2.36
N TRP A 49 -13.01 -12.22 2.76
CA TRP A 49 -11.92 -11.96 1.84
C TRP A 49 -11.77 -13.07 0.80
N ARG A 50 -11.76 -14.33 1.24
CA ARG A 50 -11.74 -15.49 0.33
C ARG A 50 -12.90 -15.46 -0.66
N GLN A 51 -14.12 -15.23 -0.18
CA GLN A 51 -15.31 -15.16 -1.05
C GLN A 51 -15.23 -14.00 -2.05
N THR A 52 -14.63 -12.87 -1.65
CA THR A 52 -14.36 -11.74 -2.54
C THR A 52 -13.46 -12.19 -3.68
N LEU A 53 -12.32 -12.82 -3.36
CA LEU A 53 -11.36 -13.31 -4.34
C LEU A 53 -11.98 -14.39 -5.24
N ASP A 54 -12.71 -15.34 -4.68
CA ASP A 54 -13.42 -16.38 -5.43
C ASP A 54 -14.42 -15.77 -6.43
N SER A 55 -15.10 -14.66 -6.06
CA SER A 55 -16.04 -13.97 -6.95
C SER A 55 -15.38 -13.36 -8.19
N PHE A 56 -14.07 -13.06 -8.11
CA PHE A 56 -13.27 -12.64 -9.24
C PHE A 56 -12.62 -13.81 -10.00
N GLY A 57 -12.83 -15.05 -9.56
CA GLY A 57 -12.20 -16.25 -10.11
C GLY A 57 -10.79 -16.50 -9.57
N ILE A 58 -10.47 -15.92 -8.40
CA ILE A 58 -9.17 -16.02 -7.74
C ILE A 58 -9.31 -17.00 -6.58
N TYR A 59 -8.76 -18.19 -6.75
CA TYR A 59 -8.85 -19.25 -5.75
C TYR A 59 -7.56 -19.30 -4.94
N LEU A 60 -7.63 -18.84 -3.69
CA LEU A 60 -6.51 -18.92 -2.73
C LEU A 60 -6.87 -19.82 -1.55
N GLN A 61 -6.11 -20.90 -1.36
CA GLN A 61 -5.92 -21.52 -0.07
C GLN A 61 -5.12 -20.54 0.78
N THR A 62 -5.81 -19.92 1.72
CA THR A 62 -5.17 -19.09 2.72
C THR A 62 -4.30 -19.99 3.61
N PRO A 63 -2.97 -19.80 3.66
CA PRO A 63 -2.16 -20.56 4.59
C PRO A 63 -2.66 -20.31 6.01
N GLY A 64 -2.93 -21.38 6.75
CA GLY A 64 -3.31 -21.29 8.15
C GLY A 64 -2.14 -20.71 8.94
N CYS A 65 -2.23 -19.43 9.33
CA CYS A 65 -1.23 -18.82 10.20
C CYS A 65 -1.31 -19.50 11.58
N THR A 66 -0.20 -20.05 12.06
CA THR A 66 -0.11 -20.70 13.39
C THR A 66 -0.30 -19.69 14.52
N SER A 67 0.04 -18.43 14.30
CA SER A 67 -0.30 -17.31 15.17
C SER A 67 -0.53 -16.03 14.35
N LEU A 68 -1.52 -15.24 14.75
CA LEU A 68 -1.79 -13.93 14.15
C LEU A 68 -1.12 -12.83 15.00
N PRO A 69 -0.65 -11.73 14.38
CA PRO A 69 -0.19 -10.56 15.12
C PRO A 69 -1.26 -10.08 16.09
N GLN A 70 -0.83 -9.66 17.28
CA GLN A 70 -1.72 -9.16 18.32
C GLN A 70 -1.90 -7.67 18.15
N TYR A 71 -3.14 -7.22 18.30
CA TYR A 71 -3.44 -5.80 18.35
C TYR A 71 -2.78 -5.16 19.59
N PRO A 72 -2.21 -3.95 19.48
CA PRO A 72 -1.85 -3.17 20.66
C PRO A 72 -3.10 -2.86 21.49
N SER A 73 -2.92 -2.66 22.80
CA SER A 73 -4.04 -2.44 23.74
C SER A 73 -4.79 -1.12 23.51
N LYS A 74 -4.16 -0.17 22.81
CA LYS A 74 -4.74 1.12 22.43
C LYS A 74 -4.40 1.42 20.97
N PHE A 75 -5.29 2.17 20.33
CA PHE A 75 -5.06 2.78 19.03
C PHE A 75 -5.44 4.25 19.12
N GLU A 76 -4.44 5.13 19.01
CA GLU A 76 -4.63 6.57 19.10
C GLU A 76 -4.54 7.16 17.70
N LEU A 77 -5.71 7.44 17.12
CA LEU A 77 -5.83 8.11 15.83
C LEU A 77 -6.41 9.50 16.06
N SER A 78 -5.70 10.54 15.58
CA SER A 78 -6.15 11.94 15.71
C SER A 78 -7.35 12.28 14.82
N ARG A 79 -7.71 11.37 13.92
CA ARG A 79 -8.79 11.50 12.93
C ARG A 79 -9.68 10.26 12.92
N ASN A 80 -10.83 10.38 12.27
CA ASN A 80 -11.81 9.30 12.09
C ASN A 80 -11.76 8.69 10.68
N TYR A 81 -10.61 8.78 10.01
CA TYR A 81 -10.43 8.15 8.70
C TYR A 81 -9.01 7.64 8.49
N LEU A 82 -8.87 6.66 7.60
CA LEU A 82 -7.60 6.24 7.02
C LEU A 82 -7.61 6.52 5.52
N THR A 83 -6.56 7.17 5.02
CA THR A 83 -6.37 7.38 3.59
C THR A 83 -5.66 6.18 2.98
N LEU A 84 -6.37 5.44 2.14
CA LEU A 84 -5.86 4.22 1.51
C LEU A 84 -5.62 4.48 0.03
N CYS A 85 -4.42 4.19 -0.44
CA CYS A 85 -4.02 4.50 -1.81
C CYS A 85 -3.78 3.27 -2.66
N TYR A 86 -4.11 3.36 -3.94
CA TYR A 86 -3.75 2.39 -4.96
C TYR A 86 -3.52 3.11 -6.30
N ASP A 87 -2.96 2.42 -7.28
CA ASP A 87 -2.57 3.01 -8.56
C ASP A 87 -3.79 3.32 -9.43
N ASN A 88 -3.75 4.46 -10.11
CA ASN A 88 -4.81 4.90 -11.02
C ASN A 88 -4.86 4.06 -12.30
N GLU A 89 -3.73 3.43 -12.64
CA GLU A 89 -3.55 2.56 -13.79
C GLU A 89 -4.04 1.13 -13.53
N ALA A 90 -4.49 0.83 -12.30
CA ALA A 90 -5.06 -0.46 -11.95
C ALA A 90 -6.25 -0.76 -12.85
N PHE A 91 -6.16 -1.83 -13.63
CA PHE A 91 -7.16 -2.22 -14.61
C PHE A 91 -7.98 -3.44 -14.13
N ASP A 92 -9.07 -3.72 -14.84
CA ASP A 92 -9.98 -4.84 -14.60
C ASP A 92 -10.49 -4.94 -13.15
N ILE A 93 -10.15 -6.03 -12.47
CA ILE A 93 -10.66 -6.42 -11.15
C ILE A 93 -9.89 -5.74 -10.01
N TRP A 94 -8.72 -5.17 -10.28
CA TRP A 94 -7.81 -4.68 -9.24
C TRP A 94 -8.37 -3.52 -8.43
N PRO A 95 -8.97 -2.46 -9.01
CA PRO A 95 -9.57 -1.39 -8.23
C PRO A 95 -10.65 -1.89 -7.25
N ALA A 96 -11.43 -2.90 -7.65
CA ALA A 96 -12.46 -3.49 -6.79
C ALA A 96 -11.85 -4.31 -5.65
N ILE A 97 -10.78 -5.08 -5.93
CA ILE A 97 -10.03 -5.84 -4.94
C ILE A 97 -9.35 -4.90 -3.92
N TYR A 98 -8.72 -3.80 -4.37
CA TYR A 98 -8.12 -2.81 -3.50
C TYR A 98 -9.17 -2.11 -2.62
N ARG A 99 -10.29 -1.69 -3.20
CA ARG A 99 -11.38 -1.10 -2.40
C ARG A 99 -11.87 -2.07 -1.34
N LYS A 100 -12.09 -3.33 -1.70
CA LYS A 100 -12.57 -4.33 -0.76
C LYS A 100 -11.55 -4.66 0.33
N SER A 101 -10.26 -4.75 0.01
CA SER A 101 -9.21 -4.98 1.02
C SER A 101 -9.13 -3.81 2.00
N GLY A 102 -9.23 -2.57 1.50
CA GLY A 102 -9.23 -1.38 2.35
C GLY A 102 -10.47 -1.25 3.24
N GLU A 103 -11.65 -1.61 2.73
CA GLU A 103 -12.88 -1.68 3.53
C GLU A 103 -12.76 -2.70 4.67
N LEU A 104 -12.26 -3.90 4.35
CA LEU A 104 -12.06 -4.95 5.33
C LEU A 104 -11.02 -4.55 6.39
N LEU A 105 -9.91 -3.94 5.98
CA LEU A 105 -8.90 -3.40 6.87
C LEU A 105 -9.50 -2.41 7.89
N VAL A 106 -10.24 -1.41 7.40
CA VAL A 106 -10.86 -0.41 8.27
C VAL A 106 -11.94 -1.02 9.17
N ASN A 107 -12.71 -1.98 8.66
CA ASN A 107 -13.73 -2.68 9.45
C ASN A 107 -13.12 -3.51 10.59
N GLU A 108 -12.02 -4.22 10.35
CA GLU A 108 -11.29 -4.95 11.40
C GLU A 108 -10.81 -4.01 12.52
N ILE A 109 -10.22 -2.86 12.15
CA ILE A 109 -9.76 -1.85 13.12
C ILE A 109 -10.93 -1.27 13.90
N LYS A 110 -12.03 -0.92 13.21
CA LYS A 110 -13.25 -0.39 13.83
C LYS A 110 -13.82 -1.35 14.86
N GLN A 111 -13.93 -2.64 14.51
CA GLN A 111 -14.46 -3.66 15.42
C GLN A 111 -13.54 -3.86 16.63
N GLN A 112 -12.22 -3.92 16.41
CA GLN A 112 -11.24 -4.13 17.47
C GLN A 112 -11.27 -3.00 18.51
N TYR A 113 -11.33 -1.75 18.07
CA TYR A 113 -11.20 -0.57 18.94
C TYR A 113 -12.51 0.16 19.22
N LYS A 114 -13.64 -0.35 18.72
CA LYS A 114 -14.99 0.25 18.84
C LYS A 114 -15.04 1.68 18.30
N LEU A 115 -14.44 1.89 17.13
CA LEU A 115 -14.33 3.21 16.48
C LEU A 115 -15.42 3.39 15.42
N ASP A 116 -16.67 3.55 15.85
CA ASP A 116 -17.85 3.51 14.97
C ASP A 116 -17.80 4.49 13.78
N ASN A 117 -17.11 5.63 13.97
CA ASN A 117 -16.97 6.69 12.97
C ASN A 117 -15.72 6.56 12.08
N LEU A 118 -14.91 5.50 12.24
CA LEU A 118 -13.72 5.28 11.42
C LEU A 118 -14.12 4.90 9.98
N THR A 119 -13.61 5.64 9.00
CA THR A 119 -13.93 5.46 7.58
C THR A 119 -12.69 5.28 6.70
N ALA A 120 -12.85 4.61 5.56
CA ALA A 120 -11.82 4.51 4.53
C ALA A 120 -11.98 5.66 3.52
N VAL A 121 -10.90 6.40 3.26
CA VAL A 121 -10.82 7.41 2.19
C VAL A 121 -9.89 6.87 1.11
N PHE A 122 -10.46 6.51 -0.04
CA PHE A 122 -9.67 5.94 -1.14
C PHE A 122 -9.12 7.04 -2.06
N LYS A 123 -7.83 6.98 -2.36
CA LYS A 123 -7.19 7.83 -3.37
C LYS A 123 -6.51 6.97 -4.44
N THR A 124 -6.69 7.36 -5.69
CA THR A 124 -5.88 6.85 -6.79
C THR A 124 -4.69 7.77 -7.01
N LEU A 125 -3.53 7.20 -7.32
CA LEU A 125 -2.31 7.97 -7.64
C LEU A 125 -1.84 7.63 -9.05
N ASP A 126 -1.43 8.65 -9.80
CA ASP A 126 -0.76 8.50 -11.09
C ASP A 126 0.63 7.88 -10.86
N THR A 127 0.87 6.70 -11.40
CA THR A 127 2.11 5.95 -11.23
C THR A 127 3.04 6.00 -12.44
N THR A 128 2.89 6.98 -13.33
CA THR A 128 3.78 7.19 -14.49
C THR A 128 5.25 7.35 -14.10
N ALA A 129 5.55 7.88 -12.91
CA ALA A 129 6.92 7.96 -12.36
C ALA A 129 7.44 6.66 -11.74
N GLY A 130 6.61 5.61 -11.71
CA GLY A 130 6.92 4.27 -11.20
C GLY A 130 6.10 3.89 -9.96
N TYR A 131 5.35 2.79 -10.05
CA TYR A 131 4.44 2.26 -9.02
C TYR A 131 4.95 2.36 -7.59
N PHE A 132 6.08 1.71 -7.28
CA PHE A 132 6.59 1.67 -5.91
C PHE A 132 7.04 3.05 -5.41
N SER A 133 7.75 3.81 -6.25
CA SER A 133 8.29 5.12 -5.85
C SER A 133 7.18 6.12 -5.51
N VAL A 134 6.10 6.14 -6.30
CA VAL A 134 4.94 6.99 -6.09
C VAL A 134 4.20 6.59 -4.82
N MET A 135 3.88 5.30 -4.66
CA MET A 135 3.16 4.81 -3.47
C MET A 135 3.97 5.03 -2.19
N LYS A 136 5.27 4.72 -2.21
CA LYS A 136 6.17 4.96 -1.09
C LYS A 136 6.21 6.43 -0.73
N ASN A 137 6.44 7.31 -1.70
CA ASN A 137 6.48 8.76 -1.45
C ASN A 137 5.15 9.25 -0.88
N ALA A 138 4.02 8.74 -1.36
CA ALA A 138 2.72 9.13 -0.86
C ALA A 138 2.48 8.70 0.59
N VAL A 139 3.01 7.53 1.00
CA VAL A 139 3.00 7.12 2.41
C VAL A 139 3.99 7.94 3.25
N ASP A 140 5.22 8.15 2.78
CA ASP A 140 6.25 8.93 3.48
C ASP A 140 5.83 10.38 3.73
N THR A 141 5.09 10.97 2.79
CA THR A 141 4.62 12.36 2.87
C THR A 141 3.25 12.51 3.53
N GLY A 142 2.64 11.40 3.98
CA GLY A 142 1.32 11.41 4.61
C GLY A 142 0.14 11.69 3.68
N ILE A 143 0.36 11.65 2.35
CA ILE A 143 -0.74 11.68 1.35
C ILE A 143 -1.64 10.46 1.54
N CYS A 144 -1.03 9.32 1.92
CA CYS A 144 -1.64 8.03 2.19
C CYS A 144 -1.19 7.54 3.57
N ASP A 145 -2.08 6.87 4.29
CA ASP A 145 -1.75 6.13 5.51
C ASP A 145 -1.23 4.73 5.18
N VAL A 146 -1.86 4.10 4.18
CA VAL A 146 -1.58 2.73 3.77
C VAL A 146 -1.62 2.64 2.25
N SER A 147 -0.61 1.99 1.66
CA SER A 147 -0.67 1.58 0.26
C SER A 147 -1.29 0.19 0.14
N LEU A 148 -2.31 0.08 -0.71
CA LEU A 148 -3.00 -1.18 -1.04
C LEU A 148 -2.44 -1.83 -2.31
N SER A 149 -1.61 -1.11 -3.08
CA SER A 149 -0.97 -1.61 -4.29
C SER A 149 0.55 -1.41 -4.28
N ALA A 150 1.23 -1.81 -5.36
CA ALA A 150 2.68 -1.83 -5.49
C ALA A 150 3.41 -2.62 -4.37
N THR A 151 2.73 -3.63 -3.80
CA THR A 151 3.20 -4.40 -2.63
C THR A 151 4.14 -5.55 -3.00
N ALA A 152 4.48 -5.70 -4.28
CA ALA A 152 5.43 -6.70 -4.74
C ALA A 152 6.83 -6.47 -4.15
N ILE A 153 7.40 -7.52 -3.55
CA ILE A 153 8.77 -7.53 -3.03
C ILE A 153 9.74 -7.62 -4.19
N SER A 154 10.70 -6.69 -4.25
CA SER A 154 11.86 -6.79 -5.12
C SER A 154 13.08 -6.18 -4.45
N GLY A 155 14.23 -6.86 -4.53
CA GLY A 155 15.54 -6.31 -4.19
C GLY A 155 15.62 -5.48 -2.91
N ASP A 156 15.67 -4.16 -3.10
CA ASP A 156 15.93 -3.11 -2.11
C ASP A 156 14.69 -2.60 -1.38
N ARG A 157 13.48 -3.01 -1.74
CA ARG A 157 12.25 -2.48 -1.15
C ARG A 157 12.07 -2.81 0.34
N PRO A 158 12.42 -4.01 0.85
CA PRO A 158 12.20 -4.36 2.26
C PRO A 158 12.95 -3.46 3.25
N SER A 159 14.04 -2.80 2.85
CA SER A 159 14.73 -1.83 3.71
C SER A 159 14.06 -0.46 3.74
N GLN A 160 13.13 -0.21 2.82
CA GLN A 160 12.56 1.11 2.56
C GLN A 160 11.16 1.31 3.14
N VAL A 161 10.40 0.23 3.30
CA VAL A 161 9.02 0.27 3.82
C VAL A 161 8.76 -0.94 4.72
N HIS A 162 7.82 -0.79 5.64
CA HIS A 162 7.29 -1.91 6.41
C HIS A 162 6.19 -2.56 5.59
N PHE A 163 6.46 -3.76 5.13
CA PHE A 163 5.48 -4.56 4.44
C PHE A 163 4.86 -5.59 5.36
N GLN A 164 3.59 -5.90 5.11
CA GLN A 164 2.91 -7.02 5.73
C GLN A 164 2.88 -8.20 4.78
N PHE A 165 3.50 -9.31 5.20
CA PHE A 165 3.43 -10.55 4.43
C PHE A 165 3.51 -11.80 5.30
N VAL A 166 3.08 -12.89 4.67
CA VAL A 166 3.71 -14.21 4.81
C VAL A 166 4.68 -14.36 3.62
N VAL A 167 5.95 -14.66 3.88
CA VAL A 167 7.02 -14.74 2.86
C VAL A 167 7.51 -16.16 2.62
N SER A 168 8.08 -16.38 1.44
CA SER A 168 8.84 -17.54 0.97
C SER A 168 9.96 -16.91 0.17
N ASP A 169 11.17 -17.40 0.40
CA ASP A 169 12.37 -16.60 0.35
C ASP A 169 12.96 -16.43 -1.06
N GLY A 170 13.61 -15.28 -1.33
CA GLY A 170 14.41 -15.01 -2.53
C GLY A 170 13.67 -14.91 -3.88
N SER A 171 12.67 -14.03 -4.01
CA SER A 171 11.67 -13.94 -5.12
C SER A 171 11.35 -15.29 -5.76
N VAL A 172 10.28 -15.91 -5.27
CA VAL A 172 9.99 -17.33 -5.51
C VAL A 172 10.15 -17.71 -6.97
N PHE A 173 9.52 -17.06 -7.94
CA PHE A 173 9.46 -17.60 -9.31
C PHE A 173 10.80 -17.85 -10.02
N GLN A 174 11.77 -16.95 -9.89
CA GLN A 174 13.05 -17.11 -10.59
C GLN A 174 13.95 -18.13 -9.88
N SER A 175 14.13 -17.97 -8.58
CA SER A 175 14.88 -18.91 -7.75
C SER A 175 14.22 -20.29 -7.75
N TYR A 176 12.89 -20.36 -7.76
CA TYR A 176 12.08 -21.57 -7.91
C TYR A 176 12.28 -22.22 -9.28
N ALA A 177 12.15 -21.46 -10.39
CA ALA A 177 12.35 -22.03 -11.72
C ALA A 177 13.78 -22.58 -11.87
N GLN A 178 14.78 -21.88 -11.34
CA GLN A 178 16.17 -22.33 -11.35
C GLN A 178 16.44 -23.54 -10.42
N GLN A 179 15.82 -23.59 -9.24
CA GLN A 179 16.00 -24.71 -8.29
C GLN A 179 15.17 -25.96 -8.63
N GLN A 180 13.88 -25.77 -8.94
CA GLN A 180 12.89 -26.86 -9.06
C GLN A 180 12.78 -27.39 -10.49
N LEU A 181 13.22 -26.61 -11.49
CA LEU A 181 13.23 -27.00 -12.89
C LEU A 181 14.66 -27.01 -13.47
N PRO A 182 15.63 -27.74 -12.88
CA PRO A 182 17.03 -27.68 -13.29
C PRO A 182 17.29 -28.20 -14.71
N LYS A 183 16.33 -28.91 -15.31
CA LYS A 183 16.37 -29.39 -16.70
C LYS A 183 15.66 -28.45 -17.67
N ALA A 184 15.00 -27.40 -17.19
CA ALA A 184 14.30 -26.45 -18.04
C ALA A 184 15.26 -25.41 -18.62
N THR A 185 15.12 -25.11 -19.91
CA THR A 185 15.78 -23.96 -20.52
C THR A 185 14.97 -22.71 -20.19
N ILE A 186 15.50 -21.87 -19.30
CA ILE A 186 14.86 -20.62 -18.88
C ILE A 186 15.17 -19.53 -19.90
N LYS A 187 14.15 -19.02 -20.58
CA LYS A 187 14.29 -17.90 -21.50
C LYS A 187 13.86 -16.62 -20.81
N SER A 188 14.79 -15.69 -20.63
CA SER A 188 14.48 -14.35 -20.12
C SER A 188 13.80 -13.55 -21.23
N ILE A 189 12.75 -12.81 -20.86
CA ILE A 189 11.93 -12.01 -21.75
C ILE A 189 11.74 -10.61 -21.16
N PRO A 190 11.58 -9.57 -22.00
CA PRO A 190 11.48 -8.20 -21.51
C PRO A 190 10.12 -7.84 -20.91
N GLY A 191 9.06 -8.62 -21.16
CA GLY A 191 7.73 -8.37 -20.59
C GLY A 191 6.74 -9.53 -20.73
N TYR A 192 5.55 -9.34 -20.16
CA TYR A 192 4.47 -10.34 -20.10
C TYR A 192 3.89 -10.65 -21.49
N ASP A 193 3.76 -9.64 -22.36
CA ASP A 193 3.18 -9.80 -23.70
C ASP A 193 3.99 -10.79 -24.57
N ASP A 194 5.32 -10.76 -24.46
CA ASP A 194 6.17 -11.74 -25.13
C ASP A 194 5.92 -13.15 -24.59
N ALA A 195 5.72 -13.29 -23.28
CA ALA A 195 5.41 -14.57 -22.65
C ALA A 195 4.09 -15.14 -23.16
N TRP A 196 3.04 -14.30 -23.23
CA TRP A 196 1.72 -14.67 -23.71
C TRP A 196 1.76 -15.13 -25.16
N ASN A 197 2.44 -14.37 -26.02
CA ASN A 197 2.64 -14.74 -27.41
C ASN A 197 3.42 -16.06 -27.53
N MET A 198 4.41 -16.29 -26.68
CA MET A 198 5.15 -17.55 -26.67
C MET A 198 4.30 -18.75 -26.25
N ILE A 199 3.36 -18.59 -25.31
CA ILE A 199 2.41 -19.64 -24.92
C ILE A 199 1.42 -19.93 -26.05
N LEU A 200 0.83 -18.90 -26.66
CA LEU A 200 -0.12 -19.05 -27.77
C LEU A 200 0.53 -19.69 -29.00
N ASN A 201 1.75 -19.27 -29.34
CA ASN A 201 2.50 -19.80 -30.47
C ASN A 201 3.24 -21.11 -30.16
N LYS A 202 3.08 -21.64 -28.94
CA LYS A 202 3.71 -22.89 -28.49
C LYS A 202 5.24 -22.89 -28.59
N THR A 203 5.86 -21.71 -28.48
CA THR A 203 7.32 -21.56 -28.40
C THR A 203 7.83 -21.55 -26.96
N ALA A 204 6.93 -21.58 -25.97
CA ALA A 204 7.18 -21.90 -24.56
C ALA A 204 6.21 -22.98 -24.09
N HIS A 205 6.68 -23.89 -23.23
CA HIS A 205 5.85 -24.95 -22.65
C HIS A 205 5.12 -24.51 -21.38
N ALA A 206 5.69 -23.54 -20.66
CA ALA A 206 5.15 -22.98 -19.43
C ALA A 206 5.64 -21.54 -19.28
N PHE A 207 4.83 -20.71 -18.66
CA PHE A 207 5.20 -19.37 -18.22
C PHE A 207 4.95 -19.27 -16.73
N VAL A 208 5.97 -18.82 -16.00
CA VAL A 208 5.91 -18.63 -14.55
C VAL A 208 5.77 -17.14 -14.32
N ALA A 209 4.66 -16.73 -13.73
CA ALA A 209 4.28 -15.34 -13.53
C ALA A 209 3.45 -15.22 -12.26
N ASP A 210 2.96 -14.01 -11.98
CA ASP A 210 1.94 -13.86 -10.96
C ASP A 210 0.71 -14.73 -11.29
N ALA A 211 0.27 -15.50 -10.30
CA ALA A 211 -0.81 -16.44 -10.50
C ALA A 211 -2.14 -15.75 -10.86
N LEU A 212 -2.36 -14.50 -10.43
CA LEU A 212 -3.57 -13.78 -10.77
C LEU A 212 -3.55 -13.38 -12.24
N ASP A 213 -2.44 -12.85 -12.73
CA ASP A 213 -2.26 -12.52 -14.15
C ASP A 213 -2.49 -13.76 -15.03
N LEU A 214 -1.98 -14.93 -14.59
CA LEU A 214 -2.21 -16.21 -15.26
C LEU A 214 -3.68 -16.62 -15.26
N TYR A 215 -4.40 -16.49 -14.13
CA TYR A 215 -5.83 -16.82 -14.05
C TYR A 215 -6.69 -15.92 -14.94
N VAL A 216 -6.44 -14.61 -14.88
CA VAL A 216 -7.12 -13.61 -15.71
C VAL A 216 -6.86 -13.91 -17.18
N TRP A 217 -5.60 -14.12 -17.56
CA TRP A 217 -5.22 -14.39 -18.95
C TRP A 217 -5.85 -15.68 -19.49
N VAL A 218 -5.78 -16.79 -18.73
CA VAL A 218 -6.39 -18.08 -19.13
C VAL A 218 -7.90 -17.97 -19.25
N ARG A 219 -8.56 -17.19 -18.38
CA ARG A 219 -10.00 -16.93 -18.46
C ARG A 219 -10.37 -16.23 -19.76
N TYR A 220 -9.63 -15.20 -20.18
CA TYR A 220 -9.91 -14.44 -21.41
C TYR A 220 -9.47 -15.17 -22.68
N HIS A 221 -8.49 -16.08 -22.61
CA HIS A 221 -7.93 -16.78 -23.78
C HIS A 221 -8.32 -18.26 -23.84
N LYS A 222 -9.41 -18.67 -23.18
CA LYS A 222 -9.84 -20.07 -23.10
C LYS A 222 -10.09 -20.72 -24.47
N SER A 223 -10.51 -19.95 -25.48
CA SER A 223 -10.69 -20.43 -26.86
C SER A 223 -9.35 -20.70 -27.56
N SER A 224 -8.37 -19.81 -27.38
CA SER A 224 -7.04 -19.89 -28.00
C SER A 224 -6.05 -20.78 -27.25
N CYS A 225 -6.31 -21.05 -25.95
CA CYS A 225 -5.56 -22.00 -25.16
C CYS A 225 -6.46 -22.93 -24.34
N ALA A 226 -7.24 -23.75 -25.04
CA ALA A 226 -8.21 -24.68 -24.41
C ALA A 226 -7.56 -25.67 -23.42
N THR A 227 -6.28 -25.98 -23.57
CA THR A 227 -5.52 -26.88 -22.69
C THR A 227 -4.65 -26.14 -21.66
N CYS A 228 -4.61 -24.81 -21.68
CA CYS A 228 -3.90 -24.06 -20.66
C CYS A 228 -4.54 -24.29 -19.29
N LYS A 229 -3.69 -24.51 -18.29
CA LYS A 229 -4.09 -24.52 -16.89
C LYS A 229 -3.07 -23.72 -16.10
N VAL A 230 -3.57 -22.96 -15.14
CA VAL A 230 -2.72 -22.33 -14.14
C VAL A 230 -2.45 -23.39 -13.08
N ILE A 231 -1.17 -23.68 -12.85
CA ILE A 231 -0.74 -24.52 -11.74
C ILE A 231 -0.02 -23.61 -10.76
N LEU A 232 -0.57 -23.48 -9.57
CA LEU A 232 0.07 -22.77 -8.49
C LEU A 232 1.21 -23.62 -7.95
N PHE A 233 2.37 -22.99 -7.80
CA PHE A 233 3.52 -23.58 -7.14
C PHE A 233 4.05 -22.58 -6.11
N GLY A 234 4.39 -23.07 -4.91
CA GLY A 234 4.70 -22.22 -3.75
C GLY A 234 3.47 -21.86 -2.91
N ASP A 235 3.65 -21.02 -1.89
CA ASP A 235 2.52 -20.50 -1.10
C ASP A 235 1.68 -19.55 -1.95
N GLU A 236 0.36 -19.63 -1.78
CA GLU A 236 -0.63 -19.03 -2.66
C GLU A 236 -0.65 -17.50 -2.59
N LEU A 237 -1.20 -16.85 -3.63
CA LEU A 237 -1.10 -15.41 -3.92
C LEU A 237 -1.13 -14.52 -2.67
N ARG A 238 -0.12 -13.65 -2.57
CA ARG A 238 0.11 -12.83 -1.39
C ARG A 238 -0.48 -11.45 -1.61
N PHE A 239 -1.68 -11.26 -1.08
CA PHE A 239 -2.18 -9.92 -0.83
C PHE A 239 -1.46 -9.33 0.38
N GLY A 240 -1.01 -8.09 0.23
CA GLY A 240 -0.30 -7.36 1.27
C GLY A 240 -0.62 -5.88 1.18
N THR A 241 -0.39 -5.19 2.28
CA THR A 241 -0.34 -3.73 2.33
C THR A 241 1.03 -3.32 2.86
N PHE A 242 1.46 -2.10 2.59
CA PHE A 242 2.67 -1.57 3.23
C PHE A 242 2.46 -0.16 3.75
N ILE A 243 3.31 0.18 4.70
CA ILE A 243 3.38 1.46 5.38
C ILE A 243 4.86 1.90 5.49
N THR A 244 5.16 3.18 5.74
CA THR A 244 6.56 3.62 5.78
C THR A 244 7.32 3.00 6.95
N ASN A 245 8.62 2.77 6.75
CA ASN A 245 9.56 2.40 7.80
C ASN A 245 10.20 3.65 8.46
N GLN A 246 9.85 4.86 8.02
CA GLN A 246 10.27 6.11 8.64
C GLN A 246 9.45 6.36 9.90
N PHE A 247 9.69 5.56 10.93
CA PHE A 247 9.17 5.85 12.25
C PHE A 247 9.79 7.15 12.73
N GLN A 248 9.00 8.21 12.82
CA GLN A 248 9.38 9.30 13.70
C GLN A 248 9.32 8.71 15.10
N SER A 249 10.49 8.32 15.63
CA SER A 249 10.61 8.08 17.05
C SER A 249 10.09 9.34 17.70
N SER A 250 8.98 9.21 18.42
CA SER A 250 8.35 10.29 19.16
C SER A 250 9.23 10.65 20.36
N SER A 251 10.48 11.04 20.10
CA SER A 251 11.04 12.23 20.72
C SER A 251 10.23 13.42 20.20
N VAL A 252 9.00 13.52 20.69
CA VAL A 252 8.30 14.79 20.72
C VAL A 252 9.14 15.63 21.69
N SER A 253 10.26 16.21 21.22
CA SER A 253 10.48 17.59 21.59
C SER A 253 9.20 18.24 21.09
N THR A 254 8.27 18.47 21.99
CA THR A 254 7.12 19.31 21.69
C THR A 254 7.76 20.57 21.16
N TRP A 255 7.78 20.73 19.84
CA TRP A 255 7.73 22.05 19.25
C TRP A 255 6.39 22.56 19.72
N ARG A 256 6.35 23.01 20.98
CA ARG A 256 5.17 23.51 21.63
C ARG A 256 4.67 24.54 20.65
N VAL A 257 3.41 24.43 20.26
CA VAL A 257 2.75 25.44 19.41
C VAL A 257 3.02 26.84 19.97
N GLU A 258 3.25 26.97 21.29
CA GLU A 258 3.83 28.15 21.94
C GLU A 258 5.09 28.70 21.24
N ASN A 259 6.11 27.91 20.92
CA ASN A 259 7.34 28.40 20.30
C ASN A 259 7.12 28.96 18.89
N VAL A 260 6.26 28.33 18.08
CA VAL A 260 5.91 28.85 16.75
C VAL A 260 5.05 30.12 16.88
N PHE A 261 4.10 30.12 17.82
CA PHE A 261 3.27 31.28 18.14
C PHE A 261 4.11 32.47 18.63
N TRP A 262 5.04 32.26 19.56
CA TRP A 262 5.95 33.29 20.07
C TRP A 262 6.89 33.82 18.99
N SER A 263 7.37 32.94 18.10
CA SER A 263 8.20 33.35 16.96
C SER A 263 7.41 34.25 15.99
N LEU A 264 6.15 33.89 15.69
CA LEU A 264 5.27 34.71 14.86
C LEU A 264 4.91 36.03 15.54
N LEU A 265 4.64 36.00 16.84
CA LEU A 265 4.30 37.19 17.62
C LEU A 265 5.49 38.15 17.69
N LEU A 266 6.72 37.65 17.81
CA LEU A 266 7.96 38.44 17.73
C LEU A 266 8.14 39.08 16.35
N ILE A 267 7.88 38.34 15.27
CA ILE A 267 7.97 38.88 13.90
C ILE A 267 6.95 40.02 13.72
N VAL A 268 5.71 39.83 14.17
CA VAL A 268 4.67 40.87 14.15
C VAL A 268 5.09 42.06 15.02
N PHE A 269 5.64 41.83 16.21
CA PHE A 269 6.08 42.90 17.11
C PHE A 269 7.24 43.72 16.51
N MET A 270 8.21 43.06 15.87
CA MET A 270 9.30 43.74 15.16
C MET A 270 8.82 44.59 13.98
N MET A 271 7.66 44.27 13.39
CA MET A 271 7.07 45.05 12.30
C MET A 271 6.43 46.37 12.78
N PHE A 272 6.11 46.51 14.07
CA PHE A 272 5.48 47.72 14.64
C PHE A 272 6.46 48.66 15.37
N ILE A 273 7.73 48.29 15.49
CA ILE A 273 8.75 49.07 16.22
C ILE A 273 9.47 50.12 15.34
N ASN A 274 9.24 50.15 14.02
CA ASN A 274 9.83 51.14 13.11
C ASN A 274 8.84 52.24 12.72
#